data_AF-A0A1Y6KST7-F1
#
_entry.id   AF-A0A1Y6KST7-F1
#
_cell.length_a   1.000
_cell.length_b   1.000
_cell.length_c   1.000
_cell.angle_alpha   90.00
_cell.angle_beta   90.00
_cell.angle_gamma   90.00
#
_symmetry.space_group_name_H-M   'P 1'
#
loop_
_entity.id
_entity.type
_entity.pdbx_description
1 polymer ?
#
loop_
_entity_poly.entity_id
_entity_poly.type
_entity_poly.pdbx_seq_one_letter_code
_entity_poly.pdbx_strand_id
1 'polypeptide(L)'
;MSDEHDLDELARELELDDDQAGSGGHTREEARVIAGFEEIMKFVHEHGHAPEHGQGRDIFERLYAVRLDRLRALRRFRPLLQPFDKLGLLGAATDEPILSDEELGDEALLEELEMDSDAVRADDVTQLKHVKPRAEVRAAEEIGERTKCDDFELFEPLFNAIRQDLKGGLRKTRRYAKMAGIKQGEFFIINGQMAYVADVGKEFETEYDRRDSRLRVIYDNGTESDILLRSLQRALHRDDSGRRITDPLAGPLFAEGDDDD
;
A
#
# COMPACT_ATOMS: atom_id res chain seq x y z
N MET A 1 6.78 6.62 -40.71
CA MET A 1 8.17 7.11 -40.84
C MET A 1 8.21 8.51 -40.25
N SER A 2 8.13 8.62 -38.92
CA SER A 2 8.32 9.87 -38.15
C SER A 2 7.88 9.66 -36.70
N ASP A 3 8.57 8.79 -35.95
CA ASP A 3 8.45 8.70 -34.47
C ASP A 3 9.80 8.34 -33.81
N GLU A 4 10.92 8.43 -34.55
CA GLU A 4 12.28 8.14 -34.06
C GLU A 4 13.03 9.43 -33.69
N HIS A 5 12.59 10.56 -34.24
CA HIS A 5 13.21 11.88 -34.03
C HIS A 5 12.85 12.51 -32.67
N ASP A 6 11.76 12.08 -32.03
CA ASP A 6 11.27 12.65 -30.76
C ASP A 6 12.05 12.09 -29.56
N LEU A 7 12.52 10.84 -29.64
CA LEU A 7 13.26 10.20 -28.56
C LEU A 7 14.68 10.75 -28.42
N ASP A 8 15.36 10.99 -29.53
CA ASP A 8 16.70 11.61 -29.53
C ASP A 8 16.66 13.09 -29.10
N GLU A 9 15.56 13.79 -29.36
CA GLU A 9 15.36 15.17 -28.93
C GLU A 9 15.05 15.24 -27.42
N LEU A 10 14.19 14.34 -26.92
CA LEU A 10 13.96 14.15 -25.48
C LEU A 10 15.22 13.72 -24.73
N ALA A 11 16.05 12.84 -25.32
CA ALA A 11 17.31 12.41 -24.71
C ALA A 11 18.29 13.59 -24.55
N ARG A 12 18.40 14.46 -25.56
CA ARG A 12 19.22 15.68 -25.47
C ARG A 12 18.65 16.72 -24.50
N GLU A 13 17.33 16.79 -24.35
CA GLU A 13 16.68 17.68 -23.39
C GLU A 13 16.89 17.21 -21.93
N LEU A 14 17.01 15.89 -21.72
CA LEU A 14 17.36 15.28 -20.43
C LEU A 14 18.86 15.35 -20.07
N GLU A 15 19.75 15.48 -21.06
CA GLU A 15 21.20 15.59 -20.88
C GLU A 15 21.68 16.98 -20.39
N LEU A 16 20.79 17.94 -20.13
CA LEU A 16 21.16 19.34 -19.84
C LEU A 16 20.92 19.85 -18.41
N ASP A 17 20.54 19.01 -17.45
CA ASP A 17 20.15 19.50 -16.11
C ASP A 17 20.95 18.94 -14.90
N ASP A 18 22.10 18.30 -15.12
CA ASP A 18 22.94 17.80 -14.01
C ASP A 18 23.96 18.82 -13.46
N ASP A 19 24.20 19.94 -14.15
CA ASP A 19 25.22 20.94 -13.78
C ASP A 19 24.70 22.18 -13.01
N GLN A 20 23.55 22.07 -12.34
CA GLN A 20 23.10 23.14 -11.44
C GLN A 20 23.83 23.03 -10.09
N ALA A 21 24.98 23.72 -9.98
CA ALA A 21 25.70 23.91 -8.72
C ALA A 21 24.76 24.45 -7.62
N GLY A 22 24.62 23.71 -6.53
CA GLY A 22 23.88 24.15 -5.35
C GLY A 22 24.56 25.34 -4.69
N SER A 23 23.80 26.12 -3.92
CA SER A 23 24.31 27.29 -3.20
C SER A 23 25.46 26.90 -2.27
N GLY A 24 26.69 27.11 -2.71
CA GLY A 24 27.91 26.65 -2.03
C GLY A 24 29.07 26.29 -2.97
N GLY A 25 28.85 26.24 -4.29
CA GLY A 25 29.89 25.87 -5.27
C GLY A 25 30.07 24.36 -5.41
N HIS A 26 29.15 23.58 -4.84
CA HIS A 26 29.12 22.12 -4.92
C HIS A 26 28.07 21.66 -5.92
N THR A 27 28.36 20.58 -6.66
CA THR A 27 27.34 19.94 -7.49
C THR A 27 26.22 19.36 -6.61
N ARG A 28 25.05 19.07 -7.20
CA ARG A 28 23.95 18.43 -6.45
C ARG A 28 24.38 17.11 -5.83
N GLU A 29 25.25 16.36 -6.51
CA GLU A 29 25.81 15.11 -6.01
C GLU A 29 26.71 15.35 -4.80
N GLU A 30 27.62 16.32 -4.89
CA GLU A 30 28.52 16.69 -3.80
C GLU A 30 27.74 17.15 -2.55
N ALA A 31 26.70 17.97 -2.73
CA ALA A 31 25.85 18.42 -1.63
C ALA A 31 25.13 17.25 -0.94
N ARG A 32 24.63 16.27 -1.71
CA ARG A 32 24.03 15.04 -1.16
C ARG A 32 25.04 14.18 -0.42
N VAL A 33 26.28 14.10 -0.93
CA VAL A 33 27.38 13.36 -0.29
C VAL A 33 27.77 14.00 1.03
N ILE A 34 27.92 15.33 1.07
CA ILE A 34 28.23 16.10 2.29
C ILE A 34 27.13 15.91 3.33
N ALA A 35 25.86 16.16 2.98
CA ALA A 35 24.74 16.05 3.93
C ALA A 35 24.64 14.64 4.53
N GLY A 36 24.81 13.60 3.71
CA GLY A 36 24.81 12.22 4.19
C GLY A 36 25.97 11.87 5.12
N PHE A 37 27.14 12.48 4.91
CA PHE A 37 28.28 12.31 5.80
C PHE A 37 28.08 13.06 7.13
N GLU A 38 27.45 14.24 7.10
CA GLU A 38 27.08 14.98 8.31
C GLU A 38 26.09 14.21 9.19
N GLU A 39 25.12 13.51 8.59
CA GLU A 39 24.20 12.62 9.32
C GLU A 39 24.96 11.48 10.03
N ILE A 40 25.92 10.86 9.35
CA ILE A 40 26.79 9.84 9.95
C ILE A 40 27.58 10.44 11.11
N MET A 41 28.17 11.63 10.94
CA MET A 41 28.91 12.32 12.00
C MET A 41 28.03 12.63 13.22
N LYS A 42 26.78 13.04 12.99
CA LYS A 42 25.80 13.28 14.06
C LYS A 42 25.47 11.98 14.79
N PHE A 43 25.25 10.89 14.05
CA PHE A 43 25.04 9.56 14.65
C PHE A 43 26.19 9.17 15.57
N VAL A 44 27.44 9.31 15.11
CA VAL A 44 28.63 8.97 15.92
C VAL A 44 28.77 9.89 17.13
N HIS A 45 28.41 11.17 17.02
CA HIS A 45 28.42 12.09 18.15
C HIS A 45 27.40 11.69 19.22
N GLU A 46 26.21 11.23 18.82
CA GLU A 46 25.13 10.84 19.73
C GLU A 46 25.36 9.46 20.35
N HIS A 47 25.87 8.49 19.59
CA HIS A 47 25.99 7.08 20.01
C HIS A 47 27.41 6.70 20.47
N GLY A 48 28.42 7.53 20.17
CA GLY A 48 29.80 7.32 20.59
C GLY A 48 30.55 6.21 19.85
N HIS A 49 29.94 5.58 18.85
CA HIS A 49 30.57 4.56 17.99
C HIS A 49 30.22 4.78 16.52
N ALA A 50 31.05 4.22 15.62
CA ALA A 50 30.77 4.22 14.19
C ALA A 50 29.55 3.32 13.89
N PRO A 51 28.73 3.63 12.87
CA PRO A 51 27.62 2.77 12.49
C PRO A 51 28.12 1.38 12.08
N GLU A 52 27.43 0.34 12.55
CA GLU A 52 27.79 -1.06 12.28
C GLU A 52 26.66 -1.81 11.56
N HIS A 53 27.03 -2.84 10.81
CA HIS A 53 26.07 -3.77 10.22
C HIS A 53 25.51 -4.72 11.28
N GLY A 54 24.22 -5.00 11.26
CA GLY A 54 23.63 -6.06 12.10
C GLY A 54 22.11 -6.07 12.13
N GLN A 55 21.50 -7.26 12.08
CA GLN A 55 20.04 -7.43 12.06
C GLN A 55 19.34 -6.96 13.35
N GLY A 56 20.08 -6.89 14.47
CA GLY A 56 19.60 -6.35 15.75
C GLY A 56 19.89 -4.86 15.98
N ARG A 57 20.44 -4.16 14.98
CA ARG A 57 20.72 -2.72 15.02
C ARG A 57 19.58 -1.93 14.41
N ASP A 58 19.50 -0.66 14.79
CA ASP A 58 18.47 0.24 14.26
C ASP A 58 18.55 0.37 12.73
N ILE A 59 17.41 0.65 12.10
CA ILE A 59 17.32 0.77 10.63
C ILE A 59 18.26 1.88 10.13
N PHE A 60 18.35 3.01 10.85
CA PHE A 60 19.21 4.12 10.46
C PHE A 60 20.69 3.81 10.67
N GLU A 61 21.05 3.11 11.75
CA GLU A 61 22.43 2.65 11.97
C GLU A 61 22.91 1.75 10.83
N ARG A 62 22.09 0.80 10.39
CA ARG A 62 22.40 -0.05 9.23
C ARG A 62 22.56 0.75 7.95
N LEU A 63 21.68 1.73 7.71
CA LEU A 63 21.76 2.59 6.53
C LEU A 63 23.06 3.43 6.54
N TYR A 64 23.41 3.99 7.70
CA TYR A 64 24.63 4.77 7.87
C TYR A 64 25.89 3.91 7.74
N ALA A 65 25.85 2.64 8.17
CA ALA A 65 26.98 1.70 8.00
C ALA A 65 27.26 1.43 6.52
N VAL A 66 26.23 1.09 5.74
CA VAL A 66 26.34 0.88 4.28
C VAL A 66 26.83 2.16 3.59
N ARG A 67 26.30 3.32 3.97
CA ARG A 67 26.68 4.60 3.39
C ARG A 67 28.14 4.95 3.70
N LEU A 68 28.59 4.75 4.94
CA LEU A 68 29.98 4.98 5.35
C LEU A 68 30.95 4.08 4.58
N ASP A 69 30.63 2.81 4.38
CA ASP A 69 31.46 1.90 3.60
C ASP A 69 31.57 2.31 2.14
N ARG A 70 30.45 2.74 1.54
CA ARG A 70 30.46 3.26 0.17
C ARG A 70 31.29 4.55 0.05
N LEU A 71 31.23 5.44 1.04
CA LEU A 71 32.06 6.66 1.06
C LEU A 71 33.55 6.35 1.27
N ARG A 72 33.90 5.29 2.00
CA ARG A 72 35.28 4.82 2.13
C ARG A 72 35.83 4.25 0.83
N ALA A 73 35.00 3.53 0.07
CA ALA A 73 35.34 2.96 -1.23
C ALA A 73 35.51 4.04 -2.32
N LEU A 74 34.62 5.04 -2.35
CA LEU A 74 34.64 6.12 -3.35
C LEU A 74 35.69 7.19 -3.00
N ARG A 75 36.97 6.91 -3.28
CA ARG A 75 38.10 7.81 -2.99
C ARG A 75 37.95 9.22 -3.60
N ARG A 76 37.18 9.38 -4.69
CA ARG A 76 36.89 10.68 -5.33
C ARG A 76 36.23 11.71 -4.40
N PHE A 77 35.44 11.25 -3.43
CA PHE A 77 34.77 12.13 -2.47
C PHE A 77 35.59 12.36 -1.18
N ARG A 78 36.76 11.73 -1.02
CA ARG A 78 37.59 11.95 0.17
C ARG A 78 38.06 13.40 0.34
N PRO A 79 38.57 14.09 -0.70
CA PRO A 79 38.99 15.50 -0.56
C PRO A 79 37.83 16.42 -0.15
N LEU A 80 36.62 16.10 -0.62
CA LEU A 80 35.39 16.83 -0.30
C LEU A 80 34.97 16.64 1.16
N LEU A 81 35.10 15.42 1.68
CA LEU A 81 34.64 15.04 3.02
C LEU A 81 35.70 15.23 4.11
N GLN A 82 36.97 15.33 3.76
CA GLN A 82 38.09 15.50 4.70
C GLN A 82 37.94 16.70 5.65
N PRO A 83 37.42 17.88 5.23
CA PRO A 83 37.14 19.00 6.14
C PRO A 83 36.07 18.68 7.20
N PHE A 84 35.17 17.73 6.92
CA PHE A 84 34.06 17.34 7.77
C PHE A 84 34.41 16.14 8.67
N ASP A 85 35.43 15.34 8.30
CA ASP A 85 35.85 14.12 9.02
C ASP A 85 36.69 14.42 10.27
N LYS A 86 36.05 14.98 11.31
CA LYS A 86 36.70 15.30 12.60
C LYS A 86 37.02 14.06 13.44
N LEU A 87 36.39 12.93 13.14
CA LEU A 87 36.46 11.70 13.93
C LEU A 87 37.30 10.60 13.24
N GLY A 88 37.84 10.88 12.05
CA GLY A 88 38.67 9.94 11.30
C GLY A 88 37.92 8.73 10.76
N LEU A 89 36.63 8.87 10.47
CA LEU A 89 35.74 7.80 10.02
C LEU A 89 36.11 7.27 8.64
N LEU A 90 36.74 8.07 7.77
CA LEU A 90 37.12 7.68 6.41
C LEU A 90 38.36 6.77 6.37
N GLY A 91 39.04 6.57 7.51
CA GLY A 91 40.22 5.72 7.64
C GLY A 91 41.47 6.24 6.91
N ALA A 92 42.64 5.66 7.21
CA ALA A 92 43.87 5.99 6.50
C ALA A 92 43.73 5.64 5.00
N ALA A 93 44.32 6.46 4.14
CA ALA A 93 44.38 6.18 2.71
C ALA A 93 45.28 4.98 2.47
N THR A 94 44.70 3.77 2.47
CA THR A 94 45.42 2.58 2.02
C THR A 94 45.42 2.61 0.49
N ASP A 95 46.61 2.69 -0.10
CA ASP A 95 46.83 2.50 -1.54
C ASP A 95 46.67 1.02 -1.88
N GLU A 96 45.43 0.56 -1.96
CA GLU A 96 45.12 -0.60 -2.79
C GLU A 96 44.86 -0.12 -4.24
N PRO A 97 45.33 -0.89 -5.24
CA PRO A 97 45.26 -0.52 -6.63
C PRO A 97 43.80 -0.39 -7.10
N ILE A 98 43.62 0.56 -8.00
CA ILE A 98 42.37 1.02 -8.58
C ILE A 98 41.82 -0.11 -9.46
N LEU A 99 40.58 -0.56 -9.25
CA LEU A 99 39.75 -0.97 -10.38
C LEU A 99 39.20 0.33 -10.95
N SER A 100 39.78 0.81 -12.04
CA SER A 100 39.23 1.97 -12.73
C SER A 100 37.85 1.58 -13.27
N ASP A 101 36.86 2.48 -13.17
CA ASP A 101 35.54 2.29 -13.81
C ASP A 101 35.68 2.00 -15.32
N GLU A 102 36.84 2.27 -15.93
CA GLU A 102 37.18 1.92 -17.32
C GLU A 102 37.50 0.43 -17.56
N GLU A 103 37.61 -0.40 -16.52
CA GLU A 103 37.91 -1.85 -16.63
C GLU A 103 36.69 -2.76 -16.35
N LEU A 104 35.56 -2.21 -15.92
CA LEU A 104 34.29 -2.93 -15.79
C LEU A 104 33.44 -2.64 -17.02
N GLY A 105 33.75 -3.32 -18.13
CA GLY A 105 32.86 -3.31 -19.29
C GLY A 105 31.46 -3.79 -18.89
N ASP A 106 30.42 -3.23 -19.50
CA ASP A 106 29.02 -3.53 -19.19
C ASP A 106 28.71 -5.04 -19.15
N GLU A 107 29.43 -5.85 -19.93
CA GLU A 107 29.37 -7.32 -19.91
C GLU A 107 29.83 -7.95 -18.59
N ALA A 108 30.92 -7.45 -17.98
CA ALA A 108 31.41 -7.97 -16.69
C ALA A 108 30.48 -7.58 -15.54
N LEU A 109 29.86 -6.40 -15.61
CA LEU A 109 28.84 -5.97 -14.65
C LEU A 109 27.56 -6.81 -14.76
N LEU A 110 27.15 -7.13 -15.98
CA LEU A 110 26.03 -8.04 -16.24
C LEU A 110 26.30 -9.45 -15.71
N GLU A 111 27.51 -9.98 -15.90
CA GLU A 111 27.89 -11.31 -15.42
C GLU A 111 27.86 -11.39 -13.88
N GLU A 112 28.38 -10.36 -13.18
CA GLU A 112 28.34 -10.29 -11.70
C GLU A 112 26.89 -10.17 -11.18
N LEU A 113 26.02 -9.40 -11.87
CA LEU A 113 24.58 -9.29 -11.56
C LEU A 113 23.82 -10.60 -11.80
N GLU A 114 24.24 -11.40 -12.79
CA GLU A 114 23.66 -12.72 -13.07
C GLU A 114 24.13 -13.78 -12.06
N MET A 115 25.35 -13.67 -11.51
CA MET A 115 25.90 -14.60 -10.53
C MET A 115 25.23 -14.47 -9.14
N ASP A 116 24.72 -13.28 -8.78
CA ASP A 116 23.95 -13.07 -7.54
C ASP A 116 22.46 -13.47 -7.65
N SER A 117 21.99 -13.84 -8.84
CA SER A 117 20.57 -14.13 -9.10
C SER A 117 20.06 -15.46 -8.52
N ASP A 118 20.95 -16.40 -8.16
CA ASP A 118 20.57 -17.68 -7.58
C ASP A 118 20.20 -17.58 -6.08
N ALA A 119 20.69 -16.56 -5.36
CA ALA A 119 20.38 -16.34 -3.94
C ALA A 119 19.10 -15.51 -3.69
N VAL A 120 18.59 -14.79 -4.71
CA VAL A 120 17.49 -13.82 -4.56
C VAL A 120 16.11 -14.38 -4.98
N ARG A 121 16.02 -15.61 -5.49
CA ARG A 121 14.73 -16.21 -5.92
C ARG A 121 13.66 -16.34 -4.83
N ALA A 122 13.99 -16.13 -3.55
CA ALA A 122 13.00 -16.13 -2.46
C ALA A 122 12.25 -14.79 -2.32
N ASP A 123 12.82 -13.66 -2.76
CA ASP A 123 12.25 -12.31 -2.68
C ASP A 123 12.37 -11.58 -4.01
N ASP A 124 11.68 -12.13 -5.02
CA ASP A 124 11.50 -11.48 -6.31
C ASP A 124 10.80 -10.13 -6.13
N VAL A 125 11.55 -9.03 -6.33
CA VAL A 125 11.07 -7.63 -6.19
C VAL A 125 9.96 -7.30 -7.19
N THR A 126 9.83 -8.08 -8.27
CA THR A 126 8.72 -7.96 -9.22
C THR A 126 7.40 -8.54 -8.69
N GLN A 127 7.45 -9.31 -7.60
CA GLN A 127 6.29 -9.90 -6.97
C GLN A 127 5.81 -9.03 -5.80
N LEU A 128 4.70 -8.32 -6.04
CA LEU A 128 4.01 -7.56 -5.02
C LEU A 128 3.36 -8.50 -3.99
N LYS A 129 4.09 -8.86 -2.92
CA LYS A 129 3.61 -9.75 -1.85
C LYS A 129 2.64 -9.08 -0.87
N HIS A 130 2.73 -7.76 -0.71
CA HIS A 130 2.00 -6.99 0.30
C HIS A 130 0.98 -6.01 -0.28
N VAL A 131 0.76 -6.02 -1.58
CA VAL A 131 -0.20 -5.13 -2.23
C VAL A 131 -1.47 -5.90 -2.51
N LYS A 132 -2.62 -5.31 -2.15
CA LYS A 132 -3.92 -5.88 -2.48
C LYS A 132 -4.03 -6.08 -3.99
N PRO A 133 -4.47 -7.26 -4.47
CA PRO A 133 -4.72 -7.49 -5.89
C PRO A 133 -5.58 -6.37 -6.48
N ARG A 134 -5.29 -5.95 -7.72
CA ARG A 134 -6.07 -4.88 -8.40
C ARG A 134 -7.59 -5.13 -8.42
N ALA A 135 -8.00 -6.40 -8.41
CA ALA A 135 -9.40 -6.79 -8.30
C ALA A 135 -10.02 -6.39 -6.96
N GLU A 136 -9.28 -6.53 -5.86
CA GLU A 136 -9.72 -6.10 -4.53
C GLU A 136 -9.70 -4.58 -4.39
N VAL A 137 -8.73 -3.90 -5.01
CA VAL A 137 -8.69 -2.43 -5.04
C VAL A 137 -9.92 -1.86 -5.74
N ARG A 138 -10.28 -2.38 -6.92
CA ARG A 138 -11.50 -1.97 -7.64
C ARG A 138 -12.78 -2.31 -6.88
N ALA A 139 -12.80 -3.45 -6.18
CA ALA A 139 -13.94 -3.81 -5.34
C ALA A 139 -14.08 -2.86 -4.14
N ALA A 140 -12.96 -2.43 -3.54
CA ALA A 140 -12.96 -1.43 -2.48
C ALA A 140 -13.39 -0.05 -2.98
N GLU A 141 -12.93 0.38 -4.17
CA GLU A 141 -13.38 1.62 -4.82
C GLU A 141 -14.90 1.59 -5.13
N GLU A 142 -15.43 0.46 -5.60
CA GLU A 142 -16.86 0.30 -5.91
C GLU A 142 -17.74 0.29 -4.63
N ILE A 143 -17.17 -0.14 -3.51
CA ILE A 143 -17.80 -0.12 -2.17
C ILE A 143 -17.60 1.25 -1.48
N GLY A 144 -17.03 2.25 -2.16
CA GLY A 144 -16.79 3.56 -1.56
C GLY A 144 -15.72 3.54 -0.47
N GLU A 145 -15.14 4.71 -0.18
CA GLU A 145 -14.20 4.84 0.92
C GLU A 145 -14.91 4.54 2.25
N ARG A 146 -14.29 3.74 3.11
CA ARG A 146 -14.83 3.43 4.43
C ARG A 146 -14.34 4.46 5.43
N THR A 147 -15.26 5.12 6.11
CA THR A 147 -14.97 6.08 7.17
C THR A 147 -15.26 5.46 8.53
N LYS A 148 -14.72 6.05 9.60
CA LYS A 148 -15.10 5.67 10.96
C LYS A 148 -16.57 6.05 11.20
N CYS A 149 -17.34 5.16 11.80
CA CYS A 149 -18.73 5.41 12.20
C CYS A 149 -18.73 6.04 13.60
N ASP A 150 -19.15 7.30 13.72
CA ASP A 150 -19.12 8.04 14.99
C ASP A 150 -20.23 7.60 15.95
N ASP A 151 -21.36 7.14 15.43
CA ASP A 151 -22.55 6.67 16.15
C ASP A 151 -22.63 5.13 16.25
N PHE A 152 -21.49 4.43 16.09
CA PHE A 152 -21.44 2.96 16.08
C PHE A 152 -22.00 2.31 17.35
N GLU A 153 -21.92 2.99 18.50
CA GLU A 153 -22.47 2.52 19.78
C GLU A 153 -23.98 2.22 19.70
N LEU A 154 -24.72 2.89 18.80
CA LEU A 154 -26.14 2.63 18.56
C LEU A 154 -26.38 1.31 17.80
N PHE A 155 -25.41 0.90 16.97
CA PHE A 155 -25.53 -0.25 16.07
C PHE A 155 -24.84 -1.51 16.60
N GLU A 156 -23.84 -1.35 17.47
CA GLU A 156 -23.12 -2.46 18.09
C GLU A 156 -24.04 -3.52 18.74
N PRO A 157 -25.10 -3.13 19.50
CA PRO A 157 -26.03 -4.11 20.07
C PRO A 157 -26.75 -4.94 19.00
N LEU A 158 -27.06 -4.34 17.84
CA LEU A 158 -27.72 -5.04 16.74
C LEU A 158 -26.81 -6.11 16.15
N PHE A 159 -25.54 -5.79 15.87
CA PHE A 159 -24.57 -6.77 15.38
C PHE A 159 -24.36 -7.92 16.38
N ASN A 160 -24.30 -7.60 17.68
CA ASN A 160 -24.17 -8.61 18.72
C ASN A 160 -25.40 -9.54 18.80
N ALA A 161 -26.62 -8.99 18.70
CA ALA A 161 -27.84 -9.78 18.63
C ALA A 161 -27.85 -10.72 17.41
N ILE A 162 -27.51 -10.21 16.22
CA ILE A 162 -27.45 -11.04 15.00
C ILE A 162 -26.40 -12.15 15.12
N ARG A 163 -25.22 -11.87 15.71
CA ARG A 163 -24.19 -12.90 15.95
C ARG A 163 -24.70 -13.99 16.90
N GLN A 164 -25.46 -13.63 17.94
CA GLN A 164 -26.09 -14.60 18.84
C GLN A 164 -27.17 -15.41 18.13
N ASP A 165 -28.03 -14.76 17.34
CA ASP A 165 -29.10 -15.41 16.57
C ASP A 165 -28.55 -16.41 15.55
N LEU A 166 -27.45 -16.06 14.86
CA LEU A 166 -26.77 -16.94 13.91
C LEU A 166 -26.13 -18.15 14.61
N LYS A 167 -25.52 -17.96 15.79
CA LYS A 167 -24.98 -19.06 16.61
C LYS A 167 -26.09 -19.96 17.16
N GLY A 168 -27.23 -19.38 17.54
CA GLY A 168 -28.41 -20.10 18.03
C GLY A 168 -29.25 -20.75 16.93
N GLY A 169 -28.96 -20.48 15.66
CA GLY A 169 -29.73 -20.98 14.51
C GLY A 169 -31.11 -20.34 14.32
N LEU A 170 -31.41 -19.26 15.05
CA LEU A 170 -32.65 -18.48 14.94
C LEU A 170 -32.73 -17.71 13.61
N ARG A 171 -31.57 -17.29 13.11
CA ARG A 171 -31.40 -16.69 11.78
C ARG A 171 -30.53 -17.60 10.93
N LYS A 172 -30.73 -17.54 9.61
CA LYS A 172 -29.92 -18.27 8.63
C LYS A 172 -29.31 -17.29 7.63
N THR A 173 -28.17 -17.67 7.07
CA THR A 173 -27.58 -16.94 5.95
C THR A 173 -27.99 -17.63 4.65
N ARG A 174 -28.52 -16.87 3.70
CA ARG A 174 -28.86 -17.36 2.36
C ARG A 174 -28.03 -16.62 1.32
N ARG A 175 -27.71 -17.27 0.20
CA ARG A 175 -27.02 -16.59 -0.90
C ARG A 175 -27.91 -15.48 -1.45
N TYR A 176 -27.33 -14.33 -1.73
CA TYR A 176 -28.08 -13.21 -2.29
C TYR A 176 -28.50 -13.50 -3.74
N ALA A 177 -29.79 -13.38 -4.04
CA ALA A 177 -30.36 -13.66 -5.37
C ALA A 177 -30.45 -12.39 -6.23
N LYS A 178 -30.36 -12.53 -7.57
CA LYS A 178 -30.25 -11.42 -8.56
C LYS A 178 -31.37 -10.39 -8.56
N MET A 179 -32.49 -10.65 -7.89
CA MET A 179 -33.65 -9.75 -7.84
C MET A 179 -34.10 -9.39 -6.42
N ALA A 180 -33.34 -9.80 -5.39
CA ALA A 180 -33.73 -9.50 -4.02
C ALA A 180 -33.58 -7.99 -3.75
N GLY A 181 -34.66 -7.28 -3.43
CA GLY A 181 -34.57 -5.90 -2.98
C GLY A 181 -33.71 -5.77 -1.72
N ILE A 182 -32.96 -4.68 -1.61
CA ILE A 182 -32.23 -4.29 -0.39
C ILE A 182 -33.09 -3.25 0.32
N LYS A 183 -33.41 -3.50 1.59
CA LYS A 183 -34.20 -2.58 2.42
C LYS A 183 -33.41 -2.09 3.63
N GLN A 184 -33.83 -0.96 4.18
CA GLN A 184 -33.33 -0.46 5.46
C GLN A 184 -33.57 -1.50 6.55
N GLY A 185 -32.60 -1.67 7.45
CA GLY A 185 -32.68 -2.63 8.55
C GLY A 185 -32.18 -4.04 8.21
N GLU A 186 -31.84 -4.31 6.94
CA GLU A 186 -31.35 -5.62 6.52
C GLU A 186 -29.85 -5.79 6.79
N PHE A 187 -29.47 -7.04 7.06
CA PHE A 187 -28.10 -7.46 7.31
C PHE A 187 -27.57 -8.33 6.18
N PHE A 188 -26.32 -8.09 5.82
CA PHE A 188 -25.60 -8.79 4.77
C PHE A 188 -24.22 -9.21 5.23
N ILE A 189 -23.62 -10.16 4.52
CA ILE A 189 -22.22 -10.56 4.66
C ILE A 189 -21.56 -10.28 3.33
N ILE A 190 -20.51 -9.45 3.35
CA ILE A 190 -19.75 -9.00 2.17
C ILE A 190 -18.27 -9.12 2.51
N ASN A 191 -17.52 -9.85 1.70
CA ASN A 191 -16.11 -10.20 1.90
C ASN A 191 -15.87 -10.79 3.31
N GLY A 192 -16.79 -11.64 3.78
CA GLY A 192 -16.76 -12.23 5.12
C GLY A 192 -17.10 -11.27 6.27
N GLN A 193 -17.42 -10.01 5.99
CA GLN A 193 -17.75 -9.00 6.99
C GLN A 193 -19.24 -8.72 7.06
N MET A 194 -19.79 -8.56 8.27
CA MET A 194 -21.20 -8.22 8.45
C MET A 194 -21.45 -6.73 8.19
N ALA A 195 -22.44 -6.44 7.37
CA ALA A 195 -22.87 -5.11 6.96
C ALA A 195 -24.36 -4.91 7.26
N TYR A 196 -24.72 -3.72 7.73
CA TYR A 196 -26.07 -3.31 8.09
C TYR A 196 -26.48 -2.09 7.28
N VAL A 197 -27.66 -2.13 6.66
CA VAL A 197 -28.21 -0.98 5.92
C VAL A 197 -28.94 -0.05 6.89
N ALA A 198 -28.25 1.00 7.33
CA ALA A 198 -28.77 1.92 8.34
C ALA A 198 -29.77 2.93 7.76
N ASP A 199 -29.54 3.39 6.53
CA ASP A 199 -30.43 4.33 5.85
C ASP A 199 -30.47 4.07 4.35
N VAL A 200 -31.64 4.29 3.76
CA VAL A 200 -31.88 4.23 2.31
C VAL A 200 -32.36 5.61 1.88
N GLY A 201 -31.48 6.34 1.19
CA GLY A 201 -31.77 7.66 0.66
C GLY A 201 -32.82 7.63 -0.45
N LYS A 202 -33.16 8.83 -0.95
CA LYS A 202 -34.15 9.00 -2.01
C LYS A 202 -33.74 8.28 -3.29
N GLU A 203 -34.71 7.63 -3.93
CA GLU A 203 -34.55 7.07 -5.27
C GLU A 203 -34.29 8.20 -6.28
N PHE A 204 -33.29 7.98 -7.14
CA PHE A 204 -33.01 8.84 -8.28
C PHE A 204 -32.87 7.99 -9.55
N GLU A 205 -33.17 8.58 -10.69
CA GLU A 205 -32.98 7.96 -12.00
C GLU A 205 -31.59 8.28 -12.52
N THR A 206 -30.88 7.23 -12.93
CA THR A 206 -29.58 7.35 -13.59
C THR A 206 -29.76 7.65 -15.08
N GLU A 207 -28.68 8.03 -15.77
CA GLU A 207 -28.66 8.32 -17.22
C GLU A 207 -29.18 7.17 -18.11
N TYR A 208 -29.27 5.95 -17.56
CA TYR A 208 -29.77 4.75 -18.24
C TYR A 208 -31.24 4.42 -17.89
N ASP A 209 -32.01 5.38 -17.39
CA ASP A 209 -33.42 5.22 -16.97
C ASP A 209 -33.60 4.11 -15.91
N ARG A 210 -32.59 3.99 -15.04
CA ARG A 210 -32.55 3.00 -13.98
C ARG A 210 -32.60 3.70 -12.63
N ARG A 211 -33.53 3.25 -11.78
CA ARG A 211 -33.60 3.68 -10.39
C ARG A 211 -32.40 3.18 -9.59
N ASP A 212 -31.86 4.06 -8.77
CA ASP A 212 -30.80 3.79 -7.79
C ASP A 212 -31.03 4.67 -6.55
N SER A 213 -30.45 4.27 -5.42
CA SER A 213 -30.54 5.00 -4.16
C SER A 213 -29.20 5.00 -3.46
N ARG A 214 -28.95 6.04 -2.67
CA ARG A 214 -27.76 6.15 -1.83
C ARG A 214 -28.01 5.46 -0.49
N LEU A 215 -27.08 4.63 -0.04
CA LEU A 215 -27.21 3.79 1.15
C LEU A 215 -26.12 4.13 2.15
N ARG A 216 -26.53 4.32 3.41
CA ARG A 216 -25.60 4.35 4.54
C ARG A 216 -25.45 2.92 5.07
N VAL A 217 -24.28 2.33 4.86
CA VAL A 217 -23.98 0.96 5.27
C VAL A 217 -22.96 0.96 6.39
N ILE A 218 -23.31 0.33 7.50
CA ILE A 218 -22.45 0.23 8.70
C ILE A 218 -21.89 -1.18 8.77
N TYR A 219 -20.62 -1.29 9.12
CA TYR A 219 -19.90 -2.54 9.24
C TYR A 219 -19.63 -2.88 10.71
N ASP A 220 -19.53 -4.18 10.99
CA ASP A 220 -19.33 -4.69 12.35
C ASP A 220 -17.98 -4.34 13.01
N ASN A 221 -17.05 -3.74 12.25
CA ASN A 221 -15.77 -3.24 12.75
C ASN A 221 -15.81 -1.74 13.13
N GLY A 222 -17.00 -1.13 13.17
CA GLY A 222 -17.14 0.29 13.50
C GLY A 222 -16.81 1.24 12.35
N THR A 223 -16.81 0.76 11.11
CA THR A 223 -16.70 1.61 9.93
C THR A 223 -18.05 1.74 9.25
N GLU A 224 -18.23 2.82 8.49
CA GLU A 224 -19.39 3.01 7.63
C GLU A 224 -18.93 3.35 6.22
N SER A 225 -19.82 3.17 5.26
CA SER A 225 -19.63 3.64 3.91
C SER A 225 -20.94 4.10 3.31
N ASP A 226 -20.81 5.08 2.43
CA ASP A 226 -21.89 5.71 1.73
C ASP A 226 -21.84 5.28 0.26
N ILE A 227 -22.68 4.29 -0.09
CA ILE A 227 -22.61 3.56 -1.36
C ILE A 227 -23.93 3.59 -2.11
N LEU A 228 -23.87 3.36 -3.42
CA LEU A 228 -25.08 3.16 -4.21
C LEU A 228 -25.64 1.76 -3.98
N LEU A 229 -26.97 1.65 -4.00
CA LEU A 229 -27.68 0.37 -3.89
C LEU A 229 -27.19 -0.61 -4.94
N ARG A 230 -27.01 -0.17 -6.19
CA ARG A 230 -26.46 -1.03 -7.25
C ARG A 230 -25.03 -1.49 -6.99
N SER A 231 -24.20 -0.65 -6.39
CA SER A 231 -22.83 -1.03 -6.02
C SER A 231 -22.85 -2.14 -4.97
N LEU A 232 -23.72 -2.02 -3.95
CA LEU A 232 -23.92 -3.05 -2.93
C LEU A 232 -24.38 -4.38 -3.54
N GLN A 233 -25.35 -4.33 -4.45
CA GLN A 233 -25.83 -5.53 -5.16
C GLN A 233 -24.72 -6.20 -5.95
N ARG A 234 -23.90 -5.43 -6.68
CA ARG A 234 -22.77 -5.97 -7.44
C ARG A 234 -21.72 -6.59 -6.54
N ALA A 235 -21.40 -5.95 -5.42
CA ALA A 235 -20.46 -6.48 -4.43
C ALA A 235 -20.95 -7.84 -3.89
N LEU A 236 -22.22 -7.93 -3.49
CA LEU A 236 -22.85 -9.17 -3.03
C LEU A 236 -22.89 -10.28 -4.09
N HIS A 237 -22.92 -9.91 -5.37
CA HIS A 237 -22.90 -10.88 -6.47
C HIS A 237 -21.51 -11.36 -6.85
N ARG A 238 -20.51 -10.48 -6.78
CA ARG A 238 -19.12 -10.79 -7.14
C ARG A 238 -18.43 -11.61 -6.05
N ASP A 239 -18.82 -11.38 -4.80
CA ASP A 239 -18.28 -12.09 -3.65
C ASP A 239 -18.95 -13.47 -3.47
N ASP A 240 -18.14 -14.52 -3.46
CA ASP A 240 -18.60 -15.89 -3.19
C ASP A 240 -19.13 -16.06 -1.76
N SER A 241 -18.69 -15.23 -0.83
CA SER A 241 -19.19 -15.17 0.54
C SER A 241 -20.42 -14.28 0.71
N GLY A 242 -20.88 -13.65 -0.37
CA GLY A 242 -22.03 -12.74 -0.43
C GLY A 242 -23.33 -13.40 0.04
N ARG A 243 -23.78 -13.04 1.24
CA ARG A 243 -24.98 -13.64 1.85
C ARG A 243 -25.89 -12.57 2.44
N ARG A 244 -27.19 -12.83 2.39
CA ARG A 244 -28.21 -12.11 3.15
C ARG A 244 -28.49 -12.87 4.44
N ILE A 245 -28.56 -12.15 5.56
CA ILE A 245 -29.01 -12.70 6.84
C ILE A 245 -30.53 -12.57 6.86
N THR A 246 -31.22 -13.70 7.04
CA THR A 246 -32.69 -13.70 7.10
C THR A 246 -33.18 -13.05 8.37
N ASP A 247 -34.43 -12.59 8.34
CA ASP A 247 -35.16 -12.29 9.55
C ASP A 247 -35.24 -13.51 10.46
N PRO A 248 -35.38 -13.29 11.79
CA PRO A 248 -35.58 -14.40 12.70
C PRO A 248 -36.83 -15.12 12.26
N LEU A 249 -36.83 -16.45 12.28
CA LEU A 249 -38.04 -17.23 12.02
C LEU A 249 -39.15 -16.71 12.94
N ALA A 250 -40.08 -15.94 12.38
CA ALA A 250 -41.33 -15.66 13.03
C ALA A 250 -41.93 -17.03 13.34
N GLY A 251 -42.35 -17.23 14.59
CA GLY A 251 -42.80 -18.54 15.07
C GLY A 251 -43.85 -19.17 14.14
N PRO A 252 -44.20 -20.46 14.34
CA PRO A 252 -44.97 -21.28 13.40
C PRO A 252 -46.35 -20.73 12.97
N LEU A 253 -46.79 -19.61 13.54
CA LEU A 253 -47.98 -18.85 13.14
C LEU A 253 -47.80 -18.03 11.85
N PHE A 254 -46.57 -17.77 11.40
CA PHE A 254 -46.27 -16.85 10.28
C PHE A 254 -45.42 -17.50 9.17
N ALA A 255 -45.32 -18.83 9.15
CA ALA A 255 -44.49 -19.56 8.19
C ALA A 255 -45.17 -19.84 6.83
N GLU A 256 -46.43 -19.46 6.65
CA GLU A 256 -47.14 -19.54 5.38
C GLU A 256 -47.43 -18.12 4.87
N GLY A 257 -46.75 -17.70 3.80
CA GLY A 257 -47.19 -16.54 3.03
C GLY A 257 -46.18 -15.68 2.28
N ASP A 258 -44.89 -16.05 2.16
CA ASP A 258 -43.92 -15.29 1.34
C ASP A 258 -43.35 -16.12 0.18
N ASP A 259 -44.21 -16.92 -0.46
CA ASP A 259 -44.04 -17.35 -1.85
C ASP A 259 -45.18 -16.69 -2.65
N ASP A 260 -44.96 -15.48 -3.19
CA ASP A 260 -45.42 -15.08 -4.53
C ASP A 260 -44.95 -13.63 -4.86
N ASP A 261 -44.47 -13.51 -6.10
CA ASP A 261 -44.00 -12.36 -6.91
C ASP A 261 -42.57 -11.79 -6.70
#